data_AF-W0S0U9-F1
#
_entry.id   AF-W0S0U9-F1
#
_cell.length_a   1.000
_cell.length_b   1.000
_cell.length_c   1.000
_cell.angle_alpha   90.00
_cell.angle_beta   90.00
_cell.angle_gamma   90.00
#
_symmetry.space_group_name_H-M   'P 1'
#
loop_
_entity.id
_entity.type
_entity.pdbx_description
1 polymer ?
#
loop_
_entity_poly.entity_id
_entity_poly.type
_entity_poly.pdbx_seq_one_letter_code
_entity_poly.pdbx_strand_id
1 'polypeptide(L)'
;AGLGGIGFDTSKELVKRDLKNLVILDRIDNPAAIAELKAINPKVTVTFYPYDVTVKIAETTKLLKTIFAKLKTVDILINGAGILDDHEIERTIAVNYTGLVNTTTAIMDFWDKRKGGPGGIICNIGSVTGFNAIYQVPVYSGTKAAVVNFTSSLAKLAPITGVTAYTVNPGITRTTLVHKFNSWLDVEPEVAEKLLAHPTQPSQACAENFVKAIELNKNGAIWKLDLGTLEPIQWT
;
A
#
# COMPACT_ATOMS: atom_id res chain seq x y z
N ALA A 1 3.43 4.38 4.96
CA ALA A 1 2.15 4.12 5.63
C ALA A 1 2.13 2.70 6.21
N GLY A 2 3.02 2.42 7.17
CA GLY A 2 3.08 1.12 7.86
C GLY A 2 2.43 1.15 9.25
N LEU A 3 2.05 2.33 9.74
CA LEU A 3 1.56 2.52 11.11
C LEU A 3 0.07 2.91 11.19
N GLY A 4 -0.62 2.99 10.06
CA GLY A 4 -2.04 3.34 9.98
C GLY A 4 -2.91 2.17 9.52
N GLY A 5 -4.16 2.12 10.00
CA GLY A 5 -5.22 1.21 9.54
C GLY A 5 -4.74 -0.22 9.24
N ILE A 6 -5.00 -0.68 8.01
CA ILE A 6 -4.59 -2.02 7.53
C ILE A 6 -3.07 -2.20 7.57
N GLY A 7 -2.30 -1.13 7.32
CA GLY A 7 -0.84 -1.17 7.29
C GLY A 7 -0.23 -1.55 8.64
N PHE A 8 -0.85 -1.14 9.76
CA PHE A 8 -0.34 -1.48 11.10
C PHE A 8 -0.57 -2.95 11.43
N ASP A 9 -1.79 -3.47 11.24
CA ASP A 9 -2.04 -4.89 11.46
C ASP A 9 -1.25 -5.77 10.48
N THR A 10 -1.08 -5.33 9.23
CA THR A 10 -0.19 -6.01 8.27
C THR A 10 1.25 -5.98 8.75
N SER A 11 1.73 -4.88 9.33
CA SER A 11 3.07 -4.82 9.93
C SER A 11 3.22 -5.77 11.11
N LYS A 12 2.20 -5.91 11.97
CA LYS A 12 2.17 -6.89 13.06
C LYS A 12 2.25 -8.32 12.54
N GLU A 13 1.54 -8.61 11.47
CA GLU A 13 1.61 -9.91 10.80
C GLU A 13 3.00 -10.14 10.19
N LEU A 14 3.53 -9.16 9.47
CA LEU A 14 4.86 -9.26 8.83
C LEU A 14 5.99 -9.53 9.82
N VAL A 15 6.02 -8.85 10.98
CA VAL A 15 7.09 -9.07 11.98
C VAL A 15 7.03 -10.45 12.66
N LYS A 16 5.90 -11.17 12.58
CA LYS A 16 5.82 -12.58 13.03
C LYS A 16 6.58 -13.54 12.11
N ARG A 17 6.94 -13.10 10.90
CA ARG A 17 7.81 -13.86 9.98
C ARG A 17 9.27 -13.51 10.25
N ASP A 18 10.19 -14.33 9.75
CA ASP A 18 11.63 -14.15 9.93
C ASP A 18 12.23 -13.05 9.02
N LEU A 19 11.67 -11.84 9.09
CA LEU A 19 12.21 -10.67 8.41
C LEU A 19 13.55 -10.25 9.05
N LYS A 20 14.54 -9.93 8.23
CA LYS A 20 15.78 -9.31 8.74
C LYS A 20 15.54 -7.85 9.16
N ASN A 21 14.86 -7.08 8.30
CA ASN A 21 14.55 -5.68 8.52
C ASN A 21 13.11 -5.37 8.09
N LEU A 22 12.39 -4.60 8.90
CA LEU A 22 11.16 -3.91 8.50
C LEU A 22 11.45 -2.40 8.53
N VAL A 23 11.49 -1.76 7.37
CA VAL A 23 11.67 -0.31 7.24
C VAL A 23 10.33 0.34 6.98
N ILE A 24 9.91 1.19 7.91
CA ILE A 24 8.65 1.91 7.86
C ILE A 24 8.92 3.34 7.42
N LEU A 25 8.32 3.71 6.30
CA LEU A 25 8.29 5.08 5.80
C LEU A 25 6.89 5.62 6.02
N ASP A 26 6.73 6.62 6.89
CA ASP A 26 5.42 7.22 7.17
C ASP A 26 5.51 8.71 7.43
N ARG A 27 4.41 9.44 7.21
CA ARG A 27 4.40 10.89 7.39
C ARG A 27 4.44 11.28 8.87
N ILE A 28 3.77 10.51 9.72
CA ILE A 28 3.61 10.77 11.15
C ILE A 28 4.31 9.64 11.91
N ASP A 29 5.21 10.01 12.82
CA ASP A 29 5.84 9.05 13.73
C ASP A 29 4.82 8.54 14.76
N ASN A 30 4.91 7.26 15.09
CA ASN A 30 4.11 6.63 16.14
C ASN A 30 5.00 5.70 16.97
N PRO A 31 5.71 6.24 17.98
CA PRO A 31 6.66 5.49 18.79
C PRO A 31 6.03 4.29 19.52
N ALA A 32 4.76 4.40 19.94
CA ALA A 32 4.03 3.31 20.58
C ALA A 32 3.81 2.14 19.61
N ALA A 33 3.35 2.41 18.39
CA ALA A 33 3.19 1.37 17.36
C ALA A 33 4.54 0.73 16.99
N ILE A 34 5.61 1.51 16.88
CA ILE A 34 6.95 0.99 16.61
C ILE A 34 7.45 0.11 17.76
N ALA A 35 7.20 0.50 19.02
CA ALA A 35 7.54 -0.29 20.19
C ALA A 35 6.77 -1.62 20.23
N GLU A 36 5.48 -1.60 19.89
CA GLU A 36 4.65 -2.81 19.78
C GLU A 36 5.21 -3.78 18.73
N LEU A 37 5.56 -3.30 17.53
CA LEU A 37 6.15 -4.13 16.48
C LEU A 37 7.47 -4.79 16.91
N LYS A 38 8.33 -4.05 17.61
CA LYS A 38 9.59 -4.58 18.16
C LYS A 38 9.35 -5.63 19.25
N ALA A 39 8.29 -5.47 20.06
CA ALA A 39 7.94 -6.42 21.11
C ALA A 39 7.41 -7.75 20.55
N ILE A 40 6.70 -7.73 19.42
CA ILE A 40 6.18 -8.95 18.77
C ILE A 40 7.32 -9.88 18.35
N ASN A 41 8.39 -9.34 17.76
CA ASN A 41 9.56 -10.12 17.39
C ASN A 41 10.85 -9.30 17.52
N PRO A 42 11.56 -9.42 18.67
CA PRO A 42 12.80 -8.66 18.92
C PRO A 42 13.96 -8.99 17.96
N LYS A 43 13.87 -10.06 17.16
CA LYS A 43 14.88 -10.41 16.15
C LYS A 43 14.75 -9.57 14.88
N VAL A 44 13.58 -9.00 14.61
CA VAL A 44 13.35 -8.15 13.43
C VAL A 44 13.83 -6.74 13.73
N THR A 45 14.71 -6.20 12.89
CA THR A 45 15.11 -4.79 13.01
C THR A 45 14.03 -3.89 12.43
N VAL A 46 13.25 -3.23 13.30
CA VAL A 46 12.24 -2.24 12.89
C VAL A 46 12.82 -0.84 12.91
N THR A 47 12.86 -0.18 11.75
CA THR A 47 13.38 1.19 11.57
C THR A 47 12.32 2.11 11.00
N PHE A 48 12.25 3.35 11.46
CA PHE A 48 11.34 4.37 10.95
C PHE A 48 12.10 5.51 10.27
N TYR A 49 11.55 6.03 9.17
CA TYR A 49 11.95 7.31 8.60
C TYR A 49 10.71 8.14 8.27
N PRO A 50 10.72 9.45 8.58
CA PRO A 50 9.65 10.34 8.15
C PRO A 50 9.66 10.43 6.62
N TYR A 51 8.49 10.24 6.02
CA TYR A 51 8.33 10.26 4.57
C TYR A 51 6.94 10.74 4.16
N ASP A 52 6.91 11.81 3.37
CA ASP A 52 5.71 12.27 2.68
C ASP A 52 5.80 11.86 1.21
N VAL A 53 4.84 11.09 0.73
CA VAL A 53 4.80 10.59 -0.66
C VAL A 53 4.59 11.72 -1.68
N THR A 54 4.17 12.92 -1.26
CA THR A 54 3.97 14.06 -2.17
C THR A 54 5.26 14.83 -2.46
N VAL A 55 6.41 14.43 -1.89
CA VAL A 55 7.70 15.04 -2.23
C VAL A 55 8.12 14.68 -3.67
N LYS A 56 9.05 15.46 -4.22
CA LYS A 56 9.63 15.19 -5.54
C LYS A 56 10.36 13.85 -5.57
N ILE A 57 10.38 13.20 -6.73
CA ILE A 57 11.08 11.91 -6.95
C ILE A 57 12.53 11.96 -6.42
N ALA A 58 13.25 13.05 -6.68
CA ALA A 58 14.65 13.21 -6.23
C ALA A 58 14.82 13.09 -4.71
N GLU A 59 13.88 13.62 -3.90
CA GLU A 59 13.92 13.50 -2.45
C GLU A 59 13.61 12.06 -2.00
N THR A 60 12.67 11.40 -2.68
CA THR A 60 12.40 9.97 -2.46
C THR A 60 13.64 9.12 -2.78
N THR A 61 14.29 9.35 -3.93
CA THR A 61 15.52 8.66 -4.34
C THR A 61 16.65 8.89 -3.32
N LYS A 62 16.78 10.09 -2.76
CA LYS A 62 17.77 10.42 -1.71
C LYS A 62 17.53 9.62 -0.42
N LEU A 63 16.27 9.52 0.02
CA LEU A 63 15.91 8.69 1.17
C LEU A 63 16.20 7.21 0.90
N LEU A 64 15.77 6.69 -0.26
CA LEU A 64 16.03 5.31 -0.66
C LEU A 64 17.54 5.02 -0.72
N LYS A 65 18.35 5.95 -1.27
CA LYS A 65 19.82 5.81 -1.27
C LYS A 65 20.39 5.61 0.14
N THR A 66 19.85 6.32 1.13
CA THR A 66 20.25 6.16 2.54
C THR A 66 19.90 4.77 3.08
N ILE A 67 18.72 4.25 2.72
CA ILE A 67 18.25 2.91 3.13
C ILE A 67 19.08 1.82 2.46
N PHE A 68 19.26 1.87 1.14
CA PHE A 68 20.08 0.91 0.39
C PHE A 68 21.55 0.94 0.82
N ALA A 69 22.11 2.10 1.18
CA ALA A 69 23.47 2.18 1.70
C ALA A 69 23.64 1.38 3.01
N LYS A 70 22.61 1.34 3.86
CA LYS A 70 22.60 0.58 5.12
C LYS A 70 22.28 -0.90 4.92
N LEU A 71 21.22 -1.20 4.17
CA LEU A 71 20.70 -2.57 4.03
C LEU A 71 21.38 -3.39 2.93
N LYS A 72 22.00 -2.73 1.95
CA LYS A 72 22.57 -3.28 0.71
C LYS A 72 21.52 -3.84 -0.25
N THR A 73 20.56 -4.59 0.25
CA THR A 73 19.43 -5.13 -0.51
C THR A 73 18.11 -4.74 0.14
N VAL A 74 17.08 -4.62 -0.69
CA VAL A 74 15.67 -4.52 -0.30
C VAL A 74 14.94 -5.49 -1.22
N ASP A 75 14.13 -6.37 -0.64
CA ASP A 75 13.46 -7.44 -1.40
C ASP A 75 12.07 -7.03 -1.88
N ILE A 76 11.31 -6.33 -1.01
CA ILE A 76 9.90 -5.98 -1.24
C ILE A 76 9.67 -4.51 -0.87
N LEU A 77 8.97 -3.79 -1.74
CA LEU A 77 8.39 -2.47 -1.48
C LEU A 77 6.88 -2.61 -1.37
N ILE A 78 6.31 -2.11 -0.27
CA ILE A 78 4.86 -2.04 -0.09
C ILE A 78 4.43 -0.56 -0.15
N ASN A 79 3.76 -0.18 -1.23
CA ASN A 79 3.19 1.17 -1.35
C ASN A 79 1.78 1.19 -0.74
N GLY A 80 1.65 1.79 0.44
CA GLY A 80 0.41 1.79 1.21
C GLY A 80 -0.16 3.16 1.57
N ALA A 81 0.47 4.26 1.13
CA ALA A 81 -0.04 5.60 1.45
C ALA A 81 -1.40 5.83 0.81
N GLY A 82 -2.34 6.38 1.58
CA GLY A 82 -3.68 6.66 1.09
C GLY A 82 -4.45 7.58 2.03
N ILE A 83 -5.27 8.44 1.45
CA ILE A 83 -6.31 9.24 2.12
C ILE A 83 -7.65 9.01 1.41
N LEU A 84 -8.73 9.29 2.13
CA LEU A 84 -10.09 9.20 1.61
C LEU A 84 -10.81 10.48 2.05
N ASP A 85 -10.73 11.49 1.18
CA ASP A 85 -11.36 12.79 1.36
C ASP A 85 -11.59 13.42 -0.02
N ASP A 86 -12.82 13.37 -0.52
CA ASP A 86 -13.16 13.88 -1.85
C ASP A 86 -13.44 15.40 -1.84
N HIS A 87 -13.27 16.08 -0.70
CA HIS A 87 -13.11 17.54 -0.67
C HIS A 87 -11.69 17.96 -1.07
N GLU A 88 -10.68 17.14 -0.77
CA GLU A 88 -9.28 17.42 -1.10
C GLU A 88 -8.84 16.74 -2.41
N ILE A 89 -9.45 17.13 -3.54
CA ILE A 89 -9.26 16.47 -4.85
C ILE A 89 -7.78 16.30 -5.21
N GLU A 90 -7.00 17.39 -5.25
CA GLU A 90 -5.60 17.38 -5.63
C GLU A 90 -4.76 16.56 -4.66
N ARG A 91 -5.08 16.62 -3.36
CA ARG A 91 -4.36 15.87 -2.33
C ARG A 91 -4.62 14.38 -2.45
N THR A 92 -5.86 13.99 -2.69
CA THR A 92 -6.27 12.60 -2.89
C THR A 92 -5.55 12.01 -4.10
N ILE A 93 -5.47 12.73 -5.22
CA ILE A 93 -4.70 12.33 -6.40
C ILE A 93 -3.20 12.25 -6.09
N ALA A 94 -2.65 13.28 -5.43
CA ALA A 94 -1.23 13.37 -5.13
C ALA A 94 -0.75 12.25 -4.20
N VAL A 95 -1.51 11.90 -3.17
CA VAL A 95 -1.15 10.86 -2.20
C VAL A 95 -1.42 9.47 -2.75
N ASN A 96 -2.64 9.22 -3.23
CA ASN A 96 -3.08 7.86 -3.55
C ASN A 96 -2.49 7.34 -4.86
N TYR A 97 -2.21 8.23 -5.82
CA TYR A 97 -1.73 7.85 -7.14
C TYR A 97 -0.33 8.40 -7.42
N THR A 98 -0.16 9.71 -7.51
CA THR A 98 1.12 10.31 -7.94
C THR A 98 2.27 9.92 -7.02
N GLY A 99 2.05 9.92 -5.71
CA GLY A 99 3.04 9.51 -4.72
C GLY A 99 3.45 8.04 -4.83
N LEU A 100 2.50 7.15 -5.09
CA LEU A 100 2.76 5.73 -5.35
C LEU A 100 3.60 5.52 -6.63
N VAL A 101 3.23 6.22 -7.71
CA VAL A 101 3.98 6.19 -8.98
C VAL A 101 5.40 6.73 -8.75
N ASN A 102 5.54 7.87 -8.09
CA ASN A 102 6.84 8.50 -7.81
C ASN A 102 7.73 7.61 -6.93
N THR A 103 7.18 6.97 -5.90
CA THR A 103 7.91 6.04 -5.03
C THR A 103 8.40 4.83 -5.82
N THR A 104 7.52 4.30 -6.67
CA THR A 104 7.87 3.21 -7.59
C THR A 104 8.97 3.63 -8.56
N THR A 105 8.85 4.79 -9.21
CA THR A 105 9.86 5.32 -10.13
C THR A 105 11.20 5.52 -9.43
N ALA A 106 11.20 6.04 -8.21
CA ALA A 106 12.42 6.27 -7.43
C ALA A 106 13.15 4.97 -7.09
N ILE A 107 12.45 3.89 -6.72
CA ILE A 107 13.10 2.61 -6.38
C ILE A 107 13.71 1.92 -7.61
N MET A 108 13.21 2.21 -8.82
CA MET A 108 13.78 1.67 -10.06
C MET A 108 15.25 2.07 -10.27
N ASP A 109 15.73 3.17 -9.70
CA ASP A 109 17.16 3.54 -9.74
C ASP A 109 18.07 2.50 -9.07
N PHE A 110 17.52 1.68 -8.18
CA PHE A 110 18.24 0.64 -7.45
C PHE A 110 17.92 -0.77 -7.95
N TRP A 111 16.74 -0.99 -8.51
CA TRP A 111 16.25 -2.31 -8.89
C TRP A 111 16.25 -2.60 -10.40
N ASP A 112 16.25 -1.61 -11.28
CA ASP A 112 16.12 -1.83 -12.72
C ASP A 112 17.30 -2.65 -13.28
N LYS A 113 17.02 -3.85 -13.79
CA LYS A 113 18.04 -4.75 -14.33
C LYS A 113 18.79 -4.16 -15.52
N ARG A 114 18.18 -3.20 -16.25
CA ARG A 114 18.84 -2.48 -17.36
C ARG A 114 19.97 -1.59 -16.87
N LYS A 115 19.95 -1.22 -15.59
CA LYS A 115 20.99 -0.46 -14.88
C LYS A 115 21.91 -1.38 -14.05
N GLY A 116 21.79 -2.70 -14.21
CA GLY A 116 22.52 -3.69 -13.40
C GLY A 116 21.91 -3.93 -12.01
N GLY A 117 20.69 -3.46 -11.75
CA GLY A 117 19.97 -3.73 -10.51
C GLY A 117 19.53 -5.21 -10.39
N PRO A 118 19.30 -5.71 -9.17
CA PRO A 118 18.95 -7.12 -8.94
C PRO A 118 17.50 -7.47 -9.25
N GLY A 119 16.66 -6.51 -9.65
CA GLY A 119 15.21 -6.66 -9.64
C GLY A 119 14.62 -6.47 -8.24
N GLY A 120 13.34 -6.77 -8.08
CA GLY A 120 12.61 -6.63 -6.82
C GLY A 120 11.11 -6.95 -6.93
N ILE A 121 10.39 -6.80 -5.82
CA ILE A 121 8.95 -7.05 -5.74
C ILE A 121 8.23 -5.80 -5.26
N ILE A 122 7.19 -5.39 -5.97
CA ILE A 122 6.29 -4.29 -5.57
C ILE A 122 4.91 -4.85 -5.21
N CYS A 123 4.47 -4.60 -3.99
CA CYS A 123 3.09 -4.79 -3.58
C CYS A 123 2.43 -3.41 -3.45
N ASN A 124 1.41 -3.15 -4.28
CA ASN A 124 0.65 -1.91 -4.20
C ASN A 124 -0.69 -2.16 -3.50
N ILE A 125 -0.99 -1.34 -2.48
CA ILE A 125 -2.30 -1.36 -1.81
C ILE A 125 -3.29 -0.55 -2.67
N GLY A 126 -4.06 -1.27 -3.48
CA GLY A 126 -5.20 -0.74 -4.23
C GLY A 126 -6.44 -0.61 -3.34
N SER A 127 -7.58 -1.02 -3.87
CA SER A 127 -8.90 -1.03 -3.21
C SER A 127 -9.90 -1.73 -4.12
N VAL A 128 -10.91 -2.40 -3.58
CA VAL A 128 -12.03 -2.89 -4.40
C VAL A 128 -12.76 -1.76 -5.14
N THR A 129 -12.64 -0.52 -4.66
CA THR A 129 -13.16 0.68 -5.34
C THR A 129 -12.47 0.96 -6.68
N GLY A 130 -11.29 0.39 -6.90
CA GLY A 130 -10.60 0.44 -8.19
C GLY A 130 -11.18 -0.51 -9.24
N PHE A 131 -12.05 -1.44 -8.83
CA PHE A 131 -12.78 -2.33 -9.73
C PHE A 131 -14.15 -1.74 -10.05
N ASN A 132 -14.89 -1.39 -9.00
CA ASN A 132 -16.19 -0.75 -9.07
C ASN A 132 -16.24 0.36 -8.03
N ALA A 133 -16.46 1.60 -8.49
CA ALA A 133 -16.38 2.77 -7.63
C ALA A 133 -17.46 2.78 -6.55
N ILE A 134 -17.11 3.34 -5.39
CA ILE A 134 -18.11 3.96 -4.52
C ILE A 134 -18.37 5.34 -5.13
N TYR A 135 -19.50 5.48 -5.82
CA TYR A 135 -19.77 6.63 -6.69
C TYR A 135 -19.91 7.95 -5.91
N GLN A 136 -20.11 7.90 -4.59
CA GLN A 136 -20.12 9.05 -3.70
C GLN A 136 -18.71 9.60 -3.39
N VAL A 137 -17.67 8.78 -3.59
CA VAL A 137 -16.26 9.18 -3.51
C VAL A 137 -15.53 8.88 -4.84
N PRO A 138 -15.96 9.53 -5.94
CA PRO A 138 -15.47 9.24 -7.28
C PRO A 138 -13.99 9.57 -7.46
N VAL A 139 -13.44 10.58 -6.78
CA VAL A 139 -12.03 10.94 -6.87
C VAL A 139 -11.18 9.87 -6.21
N TYR A 140 -11.49 9.49 -4.96
CA TYR A 140 -10.85 8.36 -4.30
C TYR A 140 -10.89 7.09 -5.15
N SER A 141 -12.08 6.69 -5.62
CA SER A 141 -12.25 5.48 -6.44
C SER A 141 -11.45 5.56 -7.74
N GLY A 142 -11.43 6.71 -8.41
CA GLY A 142 -10.62 6.96 -9.60
C GLY A 142 -9.12 6.80 -9.34
N THR A 143 -8.60 7.31 -8.22
CA THR A 143 -7.18 7.09 -7.86
C THR A 143 -6.85 5.62 -7.65
N LYS A 144 -7.78 4.85 -7.07
CA LYS A 144 -7.57 3.42 -6.83
C LYS A 144 -7.66 2.59 -8.11
N ALA A 145 -8.53 2.96 -9.05
CA ALA A 145 -8.54 2.38 -10.40
C ALA A 145 -7.20 2.63 -11.13
N ALA A 146 -6.65 3.84 -11.01
CA ALA A 146 -5.35 4.17 -11.59
C ALA A 146 -4.21 3.30 -11.02
N VAL A 147 -4.20 3.05 -9.71
CA VAL A 147 -3.22 2.15 -9.06
C VAL A 147 -3.35 0.71 -9.56
N VAL A 148 -4.57 0.19 -9.72
CA VAL A 148 -4.79 -1.17 -10.25
C VAL A 148 -4.22 -1.31 -11.66
N ASN A 149 -4.51 -0.33 -12.53
CA ASN A 149 -4.01 -0.35 -13.90
C ASN A 149 -2.48 -0.17 -13.96
N PHE A 150 -1.94 0.79 -13.21
CA PHE A 150 -0.50 1.03 -13.12
C PHE A 150 0.25 -0.23 -12.68
N THR A 151 -0.23 -0.92 -11.65
CA THR A 151 0.41 -2.14 -11.15
C THR A 151 0.32 -3.30 -12.15
N SER A 152 -0.81 -3.43 -12.85
CA SER A 152 -0.96 -4.41 -13.94
C SER A 152 0.05 -4.16 -15.07
N SER A 153 0.35 -2.89 -15.36
CA SER A 153 1.39 -2.52 -16.32
C SER A 153 2.80 -2.86 -15.81
N LEU A 154 3.11 -2.58 -14.54
CA LEU A 154 4.40 -2.95 -13.93
C LEU A 154 4.68 -4.46 -14.04
N ALA A 155 3.68 -5.28 -13.75
CA ALA A 155 3.83 -6.74 -13.82
C ALA A 155 4.18 -7.23 -15.24
N LYS A 156 3.61 -6.61 -16.27
CA LYS A 156 3.92 -6.89 -17.68
C LYS A 156 5.31 -6.40 -18.08
N LEU A 157 5.84 -5.39 -17.39
CA LEU A 157 7.18 -4.86 -17.60
C LEU A 157 8.27 -5.65 -16.86
N ALA A 158 7.92 -6.62 -16.01
CA ALA A 158 8.89 -7.43 -15.26
C ALA A 158 9.97 -8.10 -16.14
N PRO A 159 9.67 -8.64 -17.35
CA PRO A 159 10.70 -9.15 -18.26
C PRO A 159 11.69 -8.09 -18.77
N ILE A 160 11.37 -6.80 -18.67
CA ILE A 160 12.22 -5.67 -19.09
C ILE A 160 12.99 -5.11 -17.88
N THR A 161 12.33 -4.95 -16.74
CA THR A 161 12.88 -4.26 -15.56
C THR A 161 13.47 -5.18 -14.51
N GLY A 162 13.10 -6.47 -14.50
CA GLY A 162 13.41 -7.39 -13.40
C GLY A 162 12.56 -7.17 -12.15
N VAL A 163 11.61 -6.24 -12.17
CA VAL A 163 10.75 -5.91 -11.03
C VAL A 163 9.36 -6.49 -11.25
N THR A 164 8.95 -7.39 -10.38
CA THR A 164 7.60 -7.97 -10.37
C THR A 164 6.67 -7.11 -9.54
N ALA A 165 5.37 -7.16 -9.84
CA ALA A 165 4.38 -6.42 -9.08
C ALA A 165 3.03 -7.14 -9.00
N TYR A 166 2.29 -6.89 -7.92
CA TYR A 166 0.90 -7.30 -7.77
C TYR A 166 0.15 -6.29 -6.90
N THR A 167 -1.18 -6.30 -7.01
CA THR A 167 -2.05 -5.47 -6.17
C THR A 167 -2.74 -6.29 -5.11
N VAL A 168 -2.90 -5.68 -3.94
CA VAL A 168 -3.83 -6.13 -2.91
C VAL A 168 -4.93 -5.08 -2.77
N ASN A 169 -6.17 -5.52 -2.82
CA ASN A 169 -7.34 -4.67 -2.95
C ASN A 169 -8.32 -5.02 -1.82
N PRO A 170 -8.14 -4.38 -0.64
CA PRO A 170 -9.04 -4.59 0.48
C PRO A 170 -10.47 -4.12 0.14
N GLY A 171 -11.44 -4.90 0.61
CA GLY A 171 -12.83 -4.48 0.76
C GLY A 171 -13.03 -3.57 1.96
N ILE A 172 -14.29 -3.32 2.32
CA ILE A 172 -14.61 -2.45 3.46
C ILE A 172 -14.09 -3.09 4.75
N THR A 173 -13.10 -2.42 5.34
CA THR A 173 -12.34 -2.93 6.48
C THR A 173 -12.45 -1.94 7.64
N ARG A 174 -12.88 -2.42 8.80
CA ARG A 174 -13.12 -1.59 9.99
C ARG A 174 -11.81 -1.01 10.51
N THR A 175 -11.51 0.22 10.06
CA THR A 175 -10.35 1.04 10.42
C THR A 175 -10.79 2.49 10.55
N THR A 176 -9.94 3.35 11.10
CA THR A 176 -10.23 4.78 11.25
C THR A 176 -10.55 5.49 9.92
N LEU A 177 -10.02 5.01 8.80
CA LEU A 177 -10.24 5.60 7.47
C LEU A 177 -11.72 5.61 7.05
N VAL A 178 -12.49 4.60 7.47
CA VAL A 178 -13.89 4.43 7.04
C VAL A 178 -14.92 4.89 8.08
N HIS A 179 -14.48 5.50 9.19
CA HIS A 179 -15.41 5.95 10.25
C HIS A 179 -16.12 7.25 9.89
N LYS A 180 -15.43 8.17 9.21
CA LYS A 180 -16.01 9.42 8.71
C LYS A 180 -15.11 9.97 7.61
N PHE A 181 -15.72 10.38 6.50
CA PHE A 181 -15.02 10.98 5.37
C PHE A 181 -16.00 11.79 4.52
N ASN A 182 -15.44 12.67 3.69
CA ASN A 182 -16.24 13.56 2.87
C ASN A 182 -16.52 12.95 1.50
N SER A 183 -17.80 12.94 1.10
CA SER A 183 -18.21 12.63 -0.27
C SER A 183 -17.95 13.82 -1.20
N TRP A 184 -17.74 13.57 -2.48
CA TRP A 184 -17.57 14.63 -3.47
C TRP A 184 -18.81 15.53 -3.54
N LEU A 185 -18.64 16.85 -3.41
CA LEU A 185 -19.73 17.83 -3.39
C LEU A 185 -20.83 17.56 -2.36
N ASP A 186 -20.50 16.87 -1.26
CA ASP A 186 -21.44 16.50 -0.20
C ASP A 186 -22.68 15.73 -0.69
N VAL A 187 -22.55 15.00 -1.82
CA VAL A 187 -23.66 14.23 -2.41
C VAL A 187 -24.22 13.15 -1.47
N GLU A 188 -23.43 12.72 -0.49
CA GLU A 188 -23.85 11.75 0.52
C GLU A 188 -23.01 11.92 1.81
N PRO A 189 -23.45 12.71 2.79
CA PRO A 189 -22.69 12.91 4.03
C PRO A 189 -22.54 11.64 4.90
N GLU A 190 -23.39 10.62 4.68
CA GLU A 190 -23.48 9.41 5.50
C GLU A 190 -22.86 8.18 4.82
N VAL A 191 -21.95 8.34 3.84
CA VAL A 191 -21.36 7.19 3.11
C VAL A 191 -20.76 6.16 4.09
N ALA A 192 -20.03 6.64 5.11
CA ALA A 192 -19.39 5.78 6.10
C ALA A 192 -20.40 4.89 6.84
N GLU A 193 -21.50 5.48 7.33
CA GLU A 193 -22.56 4.74 8.01
C GLU A 193 -23.21 3.71 7.09
N LYS A 194 -23.55 4.13 5.86
CA LYS A 194 -24.18 3.27 4.86
C LYS A 194 -23.29 2.08 4.49
N LEU A 195 -21.98 2.28 4.32
CA LEU A 195 -21.03 1.19 4.07
C LEU A 195 -20.93 0.22 5.26
N LEU A 196 -20.91 0.74 6.48
CA LEU A 196 -20.79 -0.07 7.70
C LEU A 196 -22.08 -0.82 8.05
N ALA A 197 -23.21 -0.46 7.47
CA ALA A 197 -24.48 -1.20 7.57
C ALA A 197 -24.49 -2.52 6.77
N HIS A 198 -23.51 -2.72 5.89
CA HIS A 198 -23.33 -3.96 5.12
C HIS A 198 -22.25 -4.86 5.72
N PRO A 199 -22.14 -6.15 5.31
CA PRO A 199 -21.06 -7.01 5.75
C PRO A 199 -19.67 -6.39 5.47
N THR A 200 -18.82 -6.40 6.49
CA THR A 200 -17.44 -5.87 6.45
C THR A 200 -16.48 -6.83 7.13
N GLN A 201 -15.17 -6.63 6.96
CA GLN A 201 -14.14 -7.44 7.62
C GLN A 201 -13.38 -6.67 8.71
N PRO A 202 -12.84 -7.36 9.74
CA PRO A 202 -11.88 -6.77 10.66
C PRO A 202 -10.53 -6.56 9.98
N SER A 203 -9.77 -5.55 10.42
CA SER A 203 -8.43 -5.24 9.90
C SER A 203 -7.44 -6.40 10.06
N GLN A 204 -7.54 -7.16 11.15
CA GLN A 204 -6.73 -8.36 11.38
C GLN A 204 -6.92 -9.44 10.29
N ALA A 205 -8.17 -9.75 9.89
CA ALA A 205 -8.42 -10.72 8.83
C ALA A 205 -7.88 -10.23 7.48
N CYS A 206 -8.01 -8.92 7.20
CA CYS A 206 -7.37 -8.31 6.04
C CYS A 206 -5.86 -8.45 6.09
N ALA A 207 -5.22 -8.19 7.24
CA ALA A 207 -3.76 -8.27 7.41
C ALA A 207 -3.23 -9.70 7.21
N GLU A 208 -3.90 -10.72 7.75
CA GLU A 208 -3.53 -12.12 7.55
C GLU A 208 -3.58 -12.50 6.07
N ASN A 209 -4.63 -12.11 5.36
CA ASN A 209 -4.75 -12.35 3.92
C ASN A 209 -3.78 -11.51 3.10
N PHE A 210 -3.40 -10.32 3.58
CA PHE A 210 -2.36 -9.51 2.96
C PHE A 210 -1.04 -10.25 2.97
N VAL A 211 -0.62 -10.75 4.14
CA VAL A 211 0.66 -11.47 4.21
C VAL A 211 0.62 -12.79 3.45
N LYS A 212 -0.51 -13.51 3.44
CA LYS A 212 -0.68 -14.66 2.52
C LYS A 212 -0.50 -14.26 1.05
N ALA A 213 -1.05 -13.12 0.62
CA ALA A 213 -0.86 -12.62 -0.74
C ALA A 213 0.61 -12.30 -1.06
N ILE A 214 1.36 -11.78 -0.08
CA ILE A 214 2.81 -11.58 -0.20
C ILE A 214 3.54 -12.91 -0.35
N GLU A 215 3.24 -13.88 0.51
CA GLU A 215 3.86 -15.21 0.53
C GLU A 215 3.58 -15.99 -0.77
N LEU A 216 2.42 -15.79 -1.40
CA LEU A 216 2.09 -16.37 -2.71
C LEU A 216 2.92 -15.79 -3.86
N ASN A 217 3.42 -14.55 -3.73
CA ASN A 217 4.34 -13.88 -4.65
C ASN A 217 4.03 -14.08 -6.16
N LYS A 218 2.77 -13.86 -6.54
CA LYS A 218 2.32 -14.04 -7.93
C LYS A 218 2.39 -12.73 -8.72
N ASN A 219 3.40 -12.58 -9.58
CA ASN A 219 3.50 -11.44 -10.50
C ASN A 219 2.21 -11.27 -11.32
N GLY A 220 1.69 -10.03 -11.38
CA GLY A 220 0.47 -9.69 -12.10
C GLY A 220 -0.83 -10.05 -11.38
N ALA A 221 -0.77 -10.62 -10.17
CA ALA A 221 -1.97 -10.91 -9.42
C ALA A 221 -2.72 -9.64 -9.01
N ILE A 222 -4.05 -9.73 -9.07
CA ILE A 222 -4.99 -8.75 -8.55
C ILE A 222 -5.73 -9.43 -7.41
N TRP A 223 -5.25 -9.24 -6.19
CA TRP A 223 -5.83 -9.88 -5.01
C TRP A 223 -6.97 -9.05 -4.46
N LYS A 224 -8.15 -9.64 -4.33
CA LYS A 224 -9.26 -9.11 -3.53
C LYS A 224 -9.19 -9.69 -2.13
N LEU A 225 -9.15 -8.81 -1.13
CA LEU A 225 -9.17 -9.16 0.28
C LEU A 225 -10.47 -8.63 0.86
N ASP A 226 -11.53 -9.41 0.81
CA ASP A 226 -12.86 -8.93 1.17
C ASP A 226 -13.61 -9.99 1.96
N LEU A 227 -14.42 -9.54 2.93
CA LEU A 227 -15.19 -10.42 3.82
C LEU A 227 -14.36 -11.56 4.47
N GLY A 228 -13.08 -11.30 4.73
CA GLY A 228 -12.16 -12.28 5.33
C GLY A 228 -11.59 -13.32 4.36
N THR A 229 -11.85 -13.22 3.07
CA THR A 229 -11.28 -14.12 2.04
C THR A 229 -10.11 -13.48 1.28
N LEU A 230 -9.34 -14.32 0.59
CA LEU A 230 -8.29 -13.92 -0.35
C LEU A 230 -8.56 -14.57 -1.69
N GLU A 231 -8.84 -13.76 -2.71
CA GLU A 231 -9.25 -14.24 -4.02
C GLU A 231 -8.47 -13.52 -5.14
N PRO A 232 -7.93 -14.25 -6.13
CA PRO A 232 -7.42 -13.61 -7.34
C PRO A 232 -8.57 -13.20 -8.25
N ILE A 233 -8.51 -11.99 -8.80
CA ILE A 233 -9.45 -11.51 -9.83
C ILE A 233 -8.79 -11.60 -11.20
N GLN A 234 -9.59 -12.01 -12.20
CA GLN A 234 -9.24 -11.88 -13.60
C GLN A 234 -9.72 -10.52 -14.12
N TRP A 235 -8.78 -9.68 -14.56
CA TRP A 235 -9.10 -8.41 -15.21
C TRP A 235 -9.70 -8.66 -16.60
N THR A 236 -10.88 -8.11 -16.85
CA THR A 236 -11.60 -8.20 -18.14
C THR A 236 -10.97 -7.33 -19.21
#